data_AF-A0A812UDA4-F1
#
_entry.id   AF-A0A812UDA4-F1
#
_cell.length_a   1.000
_cell.length_b   1.000
_cell.length_c   1.000
_cell.angle_alpha   90.00
_cell.angle_beta   90.00
_cell.angle_gamma   90.00
#
_symmetry.space_group_name_H-M   'P 1'
#
loop_
_entity.id
_entity.type
_entity.pdbx_description
1 polymer ?
#
loop_
_entity_poly.entity_id
_entity_poly.type
_entity_poly.pdbx_seq_one_letter_code
_entity_poly.pdbx_strand_id
1 'polypeptide(L)'
;MPHEWMKLLAGALSLTSGVCADLSTQRCLAGDEECSGPELLASAISAENASSSELNLLQSAARQAGLPDPHKLGYKYMATTTRYGHTSLTSCGGLDTIKIVKGTGYYAVASAQNMQGDFERVSGSWCGKDGGGQGTAGMGCGTCGEGRFVYGHPQSYPMYVKKDAEIFKMTIKFIVIDTCTHEAGNLKWCEGKAGQPNSYGALNHLDFADPPPQFDHYYFAFSPTPCPAELKERFAAQSQCKR
;
A
#
# COMPACT_ATOMS: atom_id res chain seq x y z
N MET A 1 -24.51 -23.24 43.96
CA MET A 1 -24.89 -24.17 42.88
C MET A 1 -24.74 -23.46 41.54
N PRO A 2 -24.50 -24.17 40.42
CA PRO A 2 -23.77 -23.61 39.29
C PRO A 2 -24.54 -23.63 37.94
N HIS A 3 -23.85 -23.19 36.89
CA HIS A 3 -24.03 -23.55 35.47
C HIS A 3 -25.42 -23.40 34.80
N GLU A 4 -25.51 -22.42 33.91
CA GLU A 4 -25.79 -22.49 32.46
C GLU A 4 -25.47 -21.06 31.93
N TRP A 5 -24.92 -20.78 30.74
CA TRP A 5 -25.35 -21.12 29.38
C TRP A 5 -24.15 -21.05 28.41
N MET A 6 -23.72 -22.18 27.82
CA MET A 6 -22.81 -22.19 26.64
C MET A 6 -22.87 -23.54 25.90
N LYS A 7 -23.91 -23.75 25.08
CA LYS A 7 -23.90 -24.73 23.98
C LYS A 7 -24.88 -24.30 22.89
N LEU A 8 -24.38 -23.98 21.70
CA LEU A 8 -25.04 -24.20 20.40
C LEU A 8 -24.06 -23.85 19.27
N LEU A 9 -24.26 -24.47 18.09
CA LEU A 9 -23.50 -24.28 16.84
C LEU A 9 -22.05 -24.83 16.82
N ALA A 10 -21.95 -26.16 16.92
CA ALA A 10 -21.03 -26.92 16.07
C ALA A 10 -21.88 -27.73 15.08
N GLY A 11 -21.64 -27.60 13.78
CA GLY A 11 -22.40 -28.35 12.77
C GLY A 11 -22.11 -27.97 11.32
N ALA A 12 -21.68 -28.99 10.56
CA ALA A 12 -21.57 -29.04 9.09
C ALA A 12 -20.57 -28.10 8.39
N LEU A 13 -19.41 -28.66 8.03
CA LEU A 13 -18.99 -28.78 6.62
C LEU A 13 -17.97 -29.92 6.49
N SER A 14 -18.15 -30.79 5.49
CA SER A 14 -17.29 -31.94 5.20
C SER A 14 -17.41 -32.28 3.72
N LEU A 15 -16.31 -32.74 3.10
CA LEU A 15 -16.12 -33.09 1.68
C LEU A 15 -16.18 -31.86 0.74
N THR A 16 -15.34 -31.68 -0.29
CA THR A 16 -14.13 -32.40 -0.78
C THR A 16 -12.93 -31.42 -0.81
N SER A 17 -11.70 -31.71 -1.22
CA SER A 17 -11.01 -32.88 -1.82
C SER A 17 -9.51 -32.77 -1.49
N GLY A 18 -8.74 -33.88 -1.49
CA GLY A 18 -7.35 -33.88 -1.02
C GLY A 18 -6.26 -34.00 -2.09
N VAL A 19 -5.06 -33.48 -1.77
CA VAL A 19 -3.73 -33.97 -2.19
C VAL A 19 -2.79 -33.81 -0.99
N CYS A 20 -1.84 -34.73 -0.81
CA CYS A 20 -1.02 -34.88 0.39
C CYS A 20 0.09 -33.81 0.57
N ALA A 21 0.36 -33.45 1.83
CA ALA A 21 1.73 -33.27 2.33
C ALA A 21 1.77 -33.61 3.83
N ASP A 22 2.69 -34.49 4.21
CA ASP A 22 2.89 -34.91 5.60
C ASP A 22 3.63 -33.80 6.38
N LEU A 23 3.06 -33.37 7.50
CA LEU A 23 3.68 -32.44 8.45
C LEU A 23 3.56 -32.96 9.89
N SER A 24 3.62 -34.29 10.05
CA SER A 24 3.85 -34.90 11.35
C SER A 24 5.33 -34.76 11.76
N THR A 25 5.70 -33.64 12.37
CA THR A 25 6.63 -33.51 13.53
C THR A 25 7.02 -32.05 13.75
N GLN A 26 6.30 -31.36 14.63
CA GLN A 26 6.90 -30.33 15.48
C GLN A 26 6.49 -30.59 16.93
N ARG A 27 7.41 -31.12 17.72
CA ARG A 27 7.24 -31.27 19.16
C ARG A 27 7.34 -29.89 19.79
N CYS A 28 6.25 -29.40 20.37
CA CYS A 28 6.36 -28.45 21.47
C CYS A 28 7.01 -29.19 22.64
N LEU A 29 8.25 -28.85 22.98
CA LEU A 29 8.86 -29.28 24.24
C LEU A 29 8.23 -28.45 25.36
N ALA A 30 7.81 -29.12 26.43
CA ALA A 30 7.12 -28.47 27.55
C ALA A 30 8.10 -27.64 28.39
N GLY A 31 7.71 -26.41 28.73
CA GLY A 31 8.47 -25.49 29.58
C GLY A 31 8.17 -24.03 29.26
N ASP A 32 7.11 -23.52 29.88
CA ASP A 32 6.86 -22.11 30.24
C ASP A 32 7.20 -21.00 29.22
N GLU A 33 6.22 -20.62 28.39
CA GLU A 33 5.69 -19.23 28.24
C GLU A 33 4.57 -19.19 27.17
N GLU A 34 3.69 -18.19 27.25
CA GLU A 34 2.54 -18.06 26.33
C GLU A 34 2.97 -17.60 24.93
N CYS A 35 2.79 -18.45 23.91
CA CYS A 35 2.84 -18.03 22.50
C CYS A 35 1.57 -17.22 22.11
N SER A 36 1.41 -16.03 22.69
CA SER A 36 0.36 -15.06 22.34
C SER A 36 0.85 -14.05 21.29
N GLY A 37 0.89 -14.47 20.02
CA GLY A 37 1.31 -13.62 18.90
C GLY A 37 0.51 -13.88 17.61
N PRO A 38 0.01 -12.85 16.89
CA PRO A 38 -0.80 -13.03 15.70
C PRO A 38 0.06 -13.15 14.42
N GLU A 39 0.77 -14.28 14.25
CA GLU A 39 1.58 -14.56 13.03
C GLU A 39 0.98 -15.64 12.11
N LEU A 40 -0.27 -16.06 12.33
CA LEU A 40 -0.96 -17.08 11.51
C LEU A 40 -2.21 -16.53 10.82
N LEU A 41 -2.04 -15.63 9.84
CA LEU A 41 -3.10 -15.25 8.89
C LEU A 41 -2.58 -14.61 7.58
N ALA A 42 -1.47 -15.13 7.04
CA ALA A 42 -0.90 -14.68 5.77
C ALA A 42 -0.43 -15.84 4.88
N SER A 43 -1.37 -16.69 4.44
CA SER A 43 -1.11 -17.73 3.42
C SER A 43 -2.32 -17.94 2.49
N ALA A 44 -2.06 -17.73 1.19
CA ALA A 44 -2.84 -18.22 0.03
C ALA A 44 -4.34 -17.89 -0.06
N ILE A 45 -4.66 -16.67 -0.50
CA ILE A 45 -5.84 -16.42 -1.35
C ILE A 45 -5.35 -15.83 -2.67
N SER A 46 -5.59 -16.52 -3.79
CA SER A 46 -5.32 -15.97 -5.13
C SER A 46 -6.35 -14.89 -5.45
N ALA A 47 -5.93 -13.63 -5.40
CA ALA A 47 -6.80 -12.45 -5.53
C ALA A 47 -7.57 -12.31 -6.87
N GLU A 48 -7.28 -13.15 -7.86
CA GLU A 48 -7.82 -13.02 -9.23
C GLU A 48 -9.35 -13.14 -9.33
N ASN A 49 -10.02 -13.66 -8.29
CA ASN A 49 -11.49 -13.71 -8.18
C ASN A 49 -12.05 -13.18 -6.84
N ALA A 50 -11.32 -12.31 -6.14
CA ALA A 50 -11.75 -11.80 -4.84
C ALA A 50 -13.12 -11.08 -4.91
N SER A 51 -14.09 -11.61 -4.18
CA SER A 51 -15.42 -11.03 -4.05
C SER A 51 -15.39 -9.68 -3.34
N SER A 52 -16.42 -8.85 -3.54
CA SER A 52 -16.56 -7.59 -2.79
C SER A 52 -16.60 -7.81 -1.27
N SER A 53 -17.06 -8.97 -0.81
CA SER A 53 -16.98 -9.44 0.58
C SER A 53 -15.55 -9.68 1.09
N GLU A 54 -14.64 -10.19 0.25
CA GLU A 54 -13.24 -10.41 0.63
C GLU A 54 -12.43 -9.10 0.61
N LEU A 55 -12.74 -8.18 -0.31
CA LEU A 55 -12.20 -6.82 -0.25
C LEU A 55 -12.62 -6.11 1.05
N ASN A 56 -13.88 -6.28 1.46
CA ASN A 56 -14.38 -5.79 2.75
C ASN A 56 -13.66 -6.48 3.94
N LEU A 57 -13.24 -7.75 3.80
CA LEU A 57 -12.50 -8.48 4.84
C LEU A 57 -11.06 -7.98 4.97
N LEU A 58 -10.36 -7.70 3.87
CA LEU A 58 -9.02 -7.08 3.90
C LEU A 58 -9.07 -5.65 4.45
N GLN A 59 -10.06 -4.85 4.05
CA GLN A 59 -10.34 -3.57 4.70
C GLN A 59 -10.73 -3.74 6.18
N SER A 60 -11.28 -4.89 6.59
CA SER A 60 -11.58 -5.16 8.00
C SER A 60 -10.31 -5.37 8.84
N ALA A 61 -9.20 -5.86 8.27
CA ALA A 61 -7.91 -5.95 8.97
C ALA A 61 -7.35 -4.54 9.29
N ALA A 62 -7.42 -3.61 8.33
CA ALA A 62 -7.10 -2.20 8.57
C ALA A 62 -8.03 -1.56 9.64
N ARG A 63 -9.31 -1.94 9.66
CA ARG A 63 -10.26 -1.51 10.71
C ARG A 63 -10.00 -2.16 12.07
N GLN A 64 -9.46 -3.38 12.13
CA GLN A 64 -9.02 -4.03 13.38
C GLN A 64 -7.82 -3.30 14.00
N ALA A 65 -6.92 -2.73 13.18
CA ALA A 65 -5.88 -1.80 13.63
C ALA A 65 -6.43 -0.42 14.07
N GLY A 66 -7.75 -0.23 14.12
CA GLY A 66 -8.39 1.01 14.54
C GLY A 66 -8.25 2.18 13.56
N LEU A 67 -7.79 1.92 12.32
CA LEU A 67 -7.59 2.97 11.33
C LEU A 67 -8.93 3.56 10.88
N PRO A 68 -9.02 4.89 10.70
CA PRO A 68 -10.19 5.51 10.12
C PRO A 68 -10.38 5.03 8.67
N ASP A 69 -11.64 4.78 8.33
CA ASP A 69 -12.06 4.55 6.96
C ASP A 69 -11.67 5.76 6.08
N PRO A 70 -10.94 5.58 4.95
CA PRO A 70 -10.50 6.68 4.12
C PRO A 70 -11.67 7.52 3.60
N HIS A 71 -12.85 6.93 3.38
CA HIS A 71 -14.04 7.65 2.95
C HIS A 71 -14.56 8.62 4.02
N LYS A 72 -14.39 8.30 5.31
CA LYS A 72 -14.72 9.23 6.41
C LYS A 72 -13.75 10.42 6.49
N LEU A 73 -12.59 10.31 5.86
CA LEU A 73 -11.61 11.39 5.70
C LEU A 73 -11.77 12.16 4.38
N GLY A 74 -12.73 11.78 3.53
CA GLY A 74 -12.96 12.38 2.21
C GLY A 74 -12.11 11.78 1.07
N TYR A 75 -11.39 10.68 1.32
CA TYR A 75 -10.48 10.04 0.37
C TYR A 75 -11.01 8.72 -0.15
N LYS A 76 -10.55 8.30 -1.33
CA LYS A 76 -11.00 7.06 -1.98
C LYS A 76 -10.16 5.83 -1.62
N TYR A 77 -8.88 6.03 -1.31
CA TYR A 77 -7.91 4.95 -1.13
C TYR A 77 -7.10 5.13 0.15
N MET A 78 -6.53 4.02 0.63
CA MET A 78 -5.52 3.97 1.68
C MET A 78 -4.26 3.30 1.12
N ALA A 79 -3.10 3.86 1.44
CA ALA A 79 -1.78 3.31 1.14
C ALA A 79 -0.95 3.16 2.42
N THR A 80 0.01 2.23 2.43
CA THR A 80 1.21 2.36 3.26
C THR A 80 2.22 3.30 2.60
N THR A 81 3.20 3.81 3.34
CA THR A 81 4.23 4.69 2.79
C THR A 81 5.62 4.36 3.30
N THR A 82 6.64 4.60 2.47
CA THR A 82 8.08 4.50 2.82
C THR A 82 8.84 5.74 2.35
N ARG A 83 10.17 5.75 2.56
CA ARG A 83 11.09 6.74 1.98
C ARG A 83 12.23 6.03 1.24
N TYR A 84 12.42 6.34 -0.05
CA TYR A 84 13.51 5.82 -0.89
C TYR A 84 14.63 6.84 -1.17
N GLY A 85 14.38 8.13 -0.96
CA GLY A 85 15.35 9.20 -1.22
C GLY A 85 15.29 9.79 -2.63
N HIS A 86 16.08 10.84 -2.88
CA HIS A 86 16.15 11.47 -4.19
C HIS A 86 16.98 10.66 -5.19
N THR A 87 16.44 10.49 -6.40
CA THR A 87 17.19 10.06 -7.60
C THR A 87 17.15 11.12 -8.70
N SER A 88 18.17 11.12 -9.55
CA SER A 88 18.27 11.92 -10.79
C SER A 88 17.85 11.14 -12.04
N LEU A 89 17.50 9.85 -11.89
CA LEU A 89 17.09 8.95 -12.96
C LEU A 89 16.01 8.00 -12.43
N THR A 90 14.74 8.41 -12.51
CA THR A 90 13.60 7.56 -12.15
C THR A 90 13.18 6.58 -13.25
N SER A 91 12.37 5.58 -12.90
CA SER A 91 11.75 4.63 -13.83
C SER A 91 10.93 5.33 -14.92
N CYS A 92 10.18 6.39 -14.57
CA CYS A 92 9.25 7.12 -15.45
C CYS A 92 9.93 8.02 -16.50
N GLY A 93 10.86 7.47 -17.26
CA GLY A 93 11.56 8.16 -18.35
C GLY A 93 12.78 8.97 -17.90
N GLY A 94 13.43 8.61 -16.79
CA GLY A 94 14.68 9.21 -16.35
C GLY A 94 14.52 10.61 -15.73
N LEU A 95 13.47 10.83 -14.95
CA LEU A 95 13.22 12.13 -14.32
C LEU A 95 14.16 12.38 -13.13
N ASP A 96 14.37 13.66 -12.83
CA ASP A 96 15.02 14.11 -11.61
C ASP A 96 13.95 14.46 -10.56
N THR A 97 13.96 13.72 -9.45
CA THR A 97 12.95 13.83 -8.39
C THR A 97 12.88 15.20 -7.73
N ILE A 98 13.98 15.95 -7.69
CA ILE A 98 14.04 17.30 -7.13
C ILE A 98 13.51 18.30 -8.16
N LYS A 99 14.04 18.27 -9.40
CA LYS A 99 13.74 19.27 -10.43
C LYS A 99 12.25 19.29 -10.79
N ILE A 100 11.61 18.13 -10.89
CA ILE A 100 10.19 18.04 -11.27
C ILE A 100 9.27 18.76 -10.27
N VAL A 101 9.45 18.57 -8.96
CA VAL A 101 8.60 19.20 -7.92
C VAL A 101 9.11 20.54 -7.37
N LYS A 102 10.34 20.97 -7.69
CA LYS A 102 10.92 22.20 -7.13
C LYS A 102 10.00 23.41 -7.31
N GLY A 103 9.52 23.96 -6.19
CA GLY A 103 8.66 25.14 -6.13
C GLY A 103 7.17 24.92 -6.41
N THR A 104 6.71 23.69 -6.69
CA THR A 104 5.29 23.44 -7.05
C THR A 104 4.39 23.15 -5.84
N GLY A 105 4.98 22.83 -4.68
CA GLY A 105 4.23 22.36 -3.50
C GLY A 105 3.74 20.91 -3.61
N TYR A 106 4.26 20.14 -4.56
CA TYR A 106 4.01 18.70 -4.68
C TYR A 106 5.18 17.89 -4.13
N TYR A 107 4.90 16.66 -3.72
CA TYR A 107 5.89 15.67 -3.34
C TYR A 107 6.13 14.66 -4.47
N ALA A 108 7.40 14.28 -4.64
CA ALA A 108 7.83 13.24 -5.56
C ALA A 108 7.62 11.86 -4.93
N VAL A 109 6.90 10.96 -5.60
CA VAL A 109 6.70 9.58 -5.11
C VAL A 109 6.95 8.52 -6.19
N ALA A 110 7.33 7.33 -5.73
CA ALA A 110 7.17 6.08 -6.45
C ALA A 110 5.84 5.43 -6.05
N SER A 111 5.04 4.98 -7.01
CA SER A 111 3.87 4.12 -6.71
C SER A 111 4.24 2.64 -6.88
N ALA A 112 3.57 1.76 -6.14
CA ALA A 112 3.77 0.32 -6.26
C ALA A 112 3.43 -0.20 -7.67
N GLN A 113 4.07 -1.31 -8.05
CA GLN A 113 3.93 -1.94 -9.37
C GLN A 113 2.46 -2.19 -9.75
N ASN A 114 1.62 -2.66 -8.81
CA ASN A 114 0.20 -2.86 -9.02
C ASN A 114 -0.62 -1.60 -9.35
N MET A 115 -0.08 -0.40 -9.11
CA MET A 115 -0.67 0.91 -9.41
C MET A 115 -0.22 1.48 -10.78
N GLN A 116 0.72 0.82 -11.45
CA GLN A 116 1.43 1.27 -12.68
C GLN A 116 1.11 0.43 -13.93
N GLY A 117 0.29 -0.62 -13.79
CA GLY A 117 -0.29 -1.37 -14.91
C GLY A 117 0.75 -2.13 -15.73
N ASP A 118 0.52 -2.21 -17.04
CA ASP A 118 1.46 -2.87 -17.95
C ASP A 118 2.73 -2.03 -18.14
N PHE A 119 3.86 -2.62 -17.77
CA PHE A 119 5.19 -2.03 -17.90
C PHE A 119 5.71 -2.15 -19.33
N GLU A 120 5.43 -1.15 -20.16
CA GLU A 120 6.04 -1.03 -21.47
C GLU A 120 7.42 -0.36 -21.35
N ARG A 121 8.47 -1.09 -21.74
CA ARG A 121 9.84 -0.58 -21.70
C ARG A 121 10.16 0.21 -22.97
N VAL A 122 10.08 1.54 -22.88
CA VAL A 122 10.30 2.46 -24.01
C VAL A 122 11.71 3.03 -23.92
N SER A 123 12.52 2.81 -24.95
CA SER A 123 13.90 3.34 -25.06
C SER A 123 14.82 3.06 -23.86
N GLY A 124 14.58 1.94 -23.15
CA GLY A 124 15.33 1.54 -21.96
C GLY A 124 14.70 1.95 -20.63
N SER A 125 13.81 2.96 -20.63
CA SER A 125 13.03 3.45 -19.49
C SER A 125 11.71 2.68 -19.31
N TRP A 126 11.13 2.73 -18.11
CA TRP A 126 9.90 2.02 -17.74
C TRP A 126 8.70 2.97 -17.70
N CYS A 127 7.89 2.96 -18.74
CA CYS A 127 6.76 3.88 -18.87
C CYS A 127 5.47 3.24 -18.36
N GLY A 128 5.35 3.17 -17.03
CA GLY A 128 4.14 2.69 -16.36
C GLY A 128 2.92 3.50 -16.73
N LYS A 129 1.83 2.79 -17.04
CA LYS A 129 0.52 3.36 -17.41
C LYS A 129 -0.35 3.48 -16.14
N ASP A 130 -1.53 4.05 -16.23
CA ASP A 130 -2.41 4.14 -15.07
C ASP A 130 -3.06 2.78 -14.81
N GLY A 131 -2.48 1.98 -13.92
CA GLY A 131 -2.94 0.62 -13.62
C GLY A 131 -3.66 0.52 -12.29
N GLY A 132 -4.75 -0.24 -12.24
CA GLY A 132 -5.50 -0.44 -11.02
C GLY A 132 -6.74 -1.29 -11.26
N GLY A 133 -7.65 -1.27 -10.29
CA GLY A 133 -8.78 -2.20 -10.25
C GLY A 133 -8.81 -2.94 -8.92
N GLN A 134 -9.93 -3.60 -8.62
CA GLN A 134 -10.10 -4.39 -7.38
C GLN A 134 -9.66 -3.64 -6.09
N GLY A 135 -9.89 -2.32 -6.03
CA GLY A 135 -9.51 -1.47 -4.90
C GLY A 135 -8.09 -0.86 -4.95
N THR A 136 -7.22 -1.30 -5.85
CA THR A 136 -5.95 -0.62 -6.18
C THR A 136 -6.22 0.62 -7.06
N ALA A 137 -5.51 1.70 -6.80
CA ALA A 137 -5.65 3.00 -7.46
C ALA A 137 -4.80 3.11 -8.73
N GLY A 138 -5.40 3.59 -9.82
CA GLY A 138 -4.71 3.98 -11.06
C GLY A 138 -3.77 5.16 -10.83
N MET A 139 -2.48 4.89 -10.64
CA MET A 139 -1.47 5.89 -10.28
C MET A 139 -0.15 5.62 -11.02
N GLY A 140 -0.20 5.76 -12.36
CA GLY A 140 0.94 5.56 -13.24
C GLY A 140 1.89 6.76 -13.32
N CYS A 141 2.97 6.61 -14.07
CA CYS A 141 3.98 7.65 -14.32
C CYS A 141 3.39 8.97 -14.82
N GLY A 142 3.49 10.03 -14.02
CA GLY A 142 2.95 11.37 -14.33
C GLY A 142 1.49 11.57 -13.92
N THR A 143 0.94 10.72 -13.06
CA THR A 143 -0.31 10.99 -12.33
C THR A 143 -0.07 11.84 -11.10
N CYS A 144 -1.10 12.54 -10.65
CA CYS A 144 -1.09 13.29 -9.40
C CYS A 144 -2.19 12.79 -8.47
N GLY A 145 -1.99 13.02 -7.18
CA GLY A 145 -3.02 12.81 -6.17
C GLY A 145 -2.89 13.83 -5.05
N GLU A 146 -3.91 13.85 -4.19
CA GLU A 146 -3.82 14.52 -2.90
C GLU A 146 -4.36 13.63 -1.79
N GLY A 147 -3.82 13.84 -0.58
CA GLY A 147 -4.09 12.97 0.56
C GLY A 147 -3.66 13.58 1.88
N ARG A 148 -3.82 12.79 2.95
CA ARG A 148 -3.41 13.11 4.31
C ARG A 148 -2.79 11.87 4.97
N PHE A 149 -1.76 12.10 5.77
CA PHE A 149 -1.27 11.05 6.67
C PHE A 149 -2.31 10.79 7.75
N VAL A 150 -2.45 9.50 8.09
CA VAL A 150 -3.37 8.98 9.07
C VAL A 150 -2.57 8.62 10.31
N TYR A 151 -3.10 8.91 11.49
CA TYR A 151 -2.46 8.52 12.74
C TYR A 151 -2.50 7.00 12.93
N GLY A 152 -1.46 6.33 12.45
CA GLY A 152 -1.27 4.89 12.53
C GLY A 152 -0.06 4.47 11.68
N HIS A 153 0.68 3.48 12.16
CA HIS A 153 1.89 2.96 11.53
C HIS A 153 1.64 1.52 11.03
N PRO A 154 2.10 1.12 9.83
CA PRO A 154 1.87 -0.21 9.29
C PRO A 154 2.65 -1.30 10.02
N GLN A 155 3.84 -0.96 10.53
CA GLN A 155 4.64 -1.81 11.40
C GLN A 155 4.25 -1.49 12.87
N SER A 156 4.23 -2.49 13.76
CA SER A 156 3.73 -2.36 15.14
C SER A 156 4.65 -1.59 16.11
N TYR A 157 5.12 -0.41 15.72
CA TYR A 157 6.00 0.45 16.50
C TYR A 157 5.23 1.51 17.31
N PRO A 158 5.79 1.99 18.43
CA PRO A 158 5.22 3.12 19.17
C PRO A 158 5.25 4.39 18.31
N MET A 159 4.11 5.09 18.24
CA MET A 159 4.01 6.38 17.56
C MET A 159 4.76 7.46 18.36
N TYR A 160 5.89 7.94 17.85
CA TYR A 160 6.69 9.00 18.50
C TYR A 160 6.11 10.41 18.31
N VAL A 161 5.30 10.61 17.27
CA VAL A 161 4.64 11.88 16.96
C VAL A 161 3.24 11.90 17.56
N LYS A 162 2.79 13.04 18.09
CA LYS A 162 1.46 13.18 18.70
C LYS A 162 0.36 13.17 17.63
N LYS A 163 -0.84 12.70 18.01
CA LYS A 163 -2.02 12.63 17.13
C LYS A 163 -2.49 13.97 16.57
N ASP A 164 -2.15 15.08 17.23
CA ASP A 164 -2.45 16.45 16.82
C ASP A 164 -1.29 17.14 16.08
N ALA A 165 -0.24 16.40 15.69
CA ALA A 165 0.87 16.96 14.91
C ALA A 165 0.46 17.41 13.50
N GLU A 166 1.24 18.31 12.93
CA GLU A 166 0.88 19.02 11.68
C GLU A 166 0.86 18.08 10.46
N ILE A 167 1.68 17.04 10.45
CA ILE A 167 1.68 16.04 9.38
C ILE A 167 0.33 15.32 9.21
N PHE A 168 -0.47 15.20 10.26
CA PHE A 168 -1.82 14.62 10.23
C PHE A 168 -2.93 15.65 9.90
N LYS A 169 -2.55 16.93 9.75
CA LYS A 169 -3.46 18.06 9.45
C LYS A 169 -3.24 18.61 8.04
N MET A 170 -2.00 18.63 7.55
CA MET A 170 -1.66 19.17 6.24
C MET A 170 -2.17 18.27 5.09
N THR A 171 -2.71 18.88 4.03
CA THR A 171 -3.01 18.15 2.78
C THR A 171 -1.74 18.04 1.95
N ILE A 172 -1.34 16.81 1.64
CA ILE A 172 -0.19 16.47 0.82
C ILE A 172 -0.64 16.33 -0.63
N LYS A 173 -0.01 17.08 -1.54
CA LYS A 173 -0.15 16.89 -2.99
C LYS A 173 1.07 16.15 -3.50
N PHE A 174 0.91 15.22 -4.42
CA PHE A 174 2.02 14.41 -4.91
C PHE A 174 1.89 14.10 -6.39
N ILE A 175 3.02 13.79 -7.02
CA ILE A 175 3.13 13.34 -8.40
C ILE A 175 3.94 12.03 -8.43
N VAL A 176 3.38 11.02 -9.10
CA VAL A 176 4.07 9.76 -9.37
C VAL A 176 5.10 9.99 -10.45
N ILE A 177 6.37 9.76 -10.12
CA ILE A 177 7.49 9.95 -11.04
C ILE A 177 8.47 8.79 -11.04
N ASP A 178 8.23 7.76 -10.24
CA ASP A 178 9.02 6.54 -10.20
C ASP A 178 8.12 5.32 -9.90
N THR A 179 8.70 4.12 -9.86
CA THR A 179 8.00 2.86 -9.56
C THR A 179 8.70 2.13 -8.44
N CYS A 180 7.93 1.64 -7.46
CA CYS A 180 8.37 0.62 -6.53
C CYS A 180 8.01 -0.77 -7.09
N THR A 181 9.01 -1.51 -7.57
CA THR A 181 8.84 -2.83 -8.20
C THR A 181 8.57 -3.92 -7.15
N HIS A 182 7.84 -4.98 -7.52
CA HIS A 182 7.63 -6.18 -6.70
C HIS A 182 8.85 -7.12 -6.80
N GLU A 183 9.99 -6.63 -6.32
CA GLU A 183 11.27 -7.32 -6.41
C GLU A 183 11.99 -7.36 -5.04
N ALA A 184 13.16 -7.99 -5.01
CA ALA A 184 13.94 -8.18 -3.78
C ALA A 184 14.21 -6.84 -3.06
N GLY A 185 13.73 -6.73 -1.82
CA GLY A 185 13.75 -5.50 -1.01
C GLY A 185 12.36 -4.89 -0.80
N ASN A 186 11.48 -4.96 -1.81
CA ASN A 186 10.18 -4.27 -1.84
C ASN A 186 8.97 -5.18 -1.63
N LEU A 187 9.18 -6.51 -1.59
CA LEU A 187 8.13 -7.54 -1.48
C LEU A 187 7.13 -7.37 -0.31
N LYS A 188 7.49 -6.59 0.74
CA LYS A 188 6.58 -6.32 1.87
C LYS A 188 5.59 -5.17 1.61
N TRP A 189 5.85 -4.36 0.59
CA TRP A 189 5.24 -3.04 0.39
C TRP A 189 4.53 -2.92 -0.94
N CYS A 190 5.18 -3.38 -2.01
CA CYS A 190 4.83 -3.07 -3.39
C CYS A 190 4.39 -4.34 -4.11
N GLU A 191 3.09 -4.63 -4.11
CA GLU A 191 2.55 -5.82 -4.78
C GLU A 191 2.61 -5.72 -6.30
N GLY A 192 2.71 -6.87 -6.96
CA GLY A 192 2.84 -6.97 -8.42
C GLY A 192 1.51 -6.88 -9.17
N LYS A 193 0.38 -7.27 -8.56
CA LYS A 193 -0.95 -7.27 -9.20
C LYS A 193 -1.97 -6.41 -8.46
N ALA A 194 -2.89 -5.79 -9.20
CA ALA A 194 -4.03 -5.07 -8.63
C ALA A 194 -4.90 -6.01 -7.78
N GLY A 195 -5.52 -5.48 -6.72
CA GLY A 195 -6.34 -6.26 -5.79
C GLY A 195 -5.55 -7.10 -4.77
N GLN A 196 -4.22 -7.24 -4.92
CA GLN A 196 -3.38 -7.87 -3.90
C GLN A 196 -3.03 -6.87 -2.79
N PRO A 197 -3.26 -7.21 -1.50
CA PRO A 197 -2.76 -6.44 -0.37
C PRO A 197 -1.28 -6.76 -0.14
N ASN A 198 -0.51 -5.76 0.27
CA ASN A 198 0.84 -5.97 0.79
C ASN A 198 0.84 -6.62 2.18
N SER A 199 2.02 -6.89 2.75
CA SER A 199 2.18 -7.54 4.07
C SER A 199 1.54 -6.79 5.24
N TYR A 200 1.03 -5.57 5.03
CA TYR A 200 0.36 -4.73 6.02
C TYR A 200 -1.12 -4.49 5.68
N GLY A 201 -1.70 -5.29 4.77
CA GLY A 201 -3.13 -5.26 4.43
C GLY A 201 -3.57 -4.13 3.50
N ALA A 202 -2.65 -3.29 2.99
CA ALA A 202 -2.99 -2.20 2.08
C ALA A 202 -2.88 -2.62 0.61
N LEU A 203 -3.89 -2.28 -0.19
CA LEU A 203 -3.94 -2.53 -1.65
C LEU A 203 -3.09 -1.54 -2.48
N ASN A 204 -2.51 -0.53 -1.83
CA ASN A 204 -1.77 0.56 -2.44
C ASN A 204 -0.53 0.86 -1.59
N HIS A 205 0.51 1.39 -2.22
CA HIS A 205 1.69 1.86 -1.54
C HIS A 205 2.35 3.01 -2.31
N LEU A 206 2.85 4.01 -1.57
CA LEU A 206 3.53 5.19 -2.10
C LEU A 206 4.84 5.43 -1.35
N ASP A 207 5.97 5.32 -2.05
CA ASP A 207 7.28 5.60 -1.50
C ASP A 207 7.69 7.05 -1.82
N PHE A 208 8.03 7.84 -0.80
CA PHE A 208 8.33 9.26 -0.94
C PHE A 208 9.83 9.52 -1.14
N ALA A 209 10.19 10.29 -2.17
CA ALA A 209 11.59 10.66 -2.42
C ALA A 209 12.12 11.59 -1.30
N ASP A 210 11.32 12.57 -0.90
CA ASP A 210 11.57 13.47 0.23
C ASP A 210 10.23 13.79 0.91
N PRO A 211 9.78 13.00 1.89
CA PRO A 211 8.51 13.21 2.57
C PRO A 211 8.54 14.45 3.50
N PRO A 212 7.36 14.98 3.89
CA PRO A 212 7.30 16.12 4.81
C PRO A 212 7.99 15.85 6.16
N PRO A 213 8.35 16.92 6.90
CA PRO A 213 8.83 16.80 8.28
C PRO A 213 7.88 15.98 9.15
N GLN A 214 8.43 15.27 10.15
CA GLN A 214 7.69 14.37 11.07
C GLN A 214 7.17 13.06 10.45
N PHE A 215 7.47 12.79 9.17
CA PHE A 215 7.15 11.52 8.51
C PHE A 215 7.87 10.32 9.13
N ASP A 216 7.09 9.27 9.39
CA ASP A 216 7.54 7.97 9.88
C ASP A 216 6.60 6.87 9.34
N HIS A 217 6.70 6.56 8.05
CA HIS A 217 6.01 5.47 7.34
C HIS A 217 4.48 5.31 7.54
N TYR A 218 3.78 6.36 7.95
CA TYR A 218 2.36 6.29 8.32
C TYR A 218 1.46 5.80 7.16
N TYR A 219 0.27 5.31 7.52
CA TYR A 219 -0.80 5.15 6.54
C TYR A 219 -1.16 6.50 5.90
N PHE A 220 -1.54 6.47 4.63
CA PHE A 220 -1.85 7.66 3.84
C PHE A 220 -3.17 7.47 3.11
N ALA A 221 -4.16 8.29 3.45
CA ALA A 221 -5.47 8.31 2.80
C ALA A 221 -5.44 9.32 1.64
N PHE A 222 -5.79 8.89 0.42
CA PHE A 222 -5.62 9.72 -0.77
C PHE A 222 -6.68 9.50 -1.86
N SER A 223 -6.71 10.44 -2.81
CA SER A 223 -7.48 10.38 -4.05
C SER A 223 -6.62 10.84 -5.23
N PRO A 224 -6.72 10.19 -6.41
CA PRO A 224 -6.13 10.71 -7.65
C PRO A 224 -6.75 12.07 -8.01
N THR A 225 -5.95 12.99 -8.55
CA THR A 225 -6.37 14.33 -8.96
C THR A 225 -5.71 14.74 -10.29
N PRO A 226 -6.34 15.62 -11.08
CA PRO A 226 -5.71 16.14 -12.29
C PRO A 226 -4.41 16.90 -11.97
N CYS A 227 -3.29 16.50 -12.58
CA CYS A 227 -2.05 17.28 -12.47
C CYS A 227 -2.24 18.70 -13.04
N PRO A 228 -1.64 19.73 -12.40
CA PRO A 228 -1.61 21.09 -12.93
C PRO A 228 -0.79 21.16 -14.22
N ALA A 229 -1.08 22.15 -15.07
CA ALA A 229 -0.42 22.33 -16.37
C ALA A 229 1.11 22.37 -16.24
N GLU A 230 1.64 23.15 -15.30
CA GLU A 230 3.07 23.26 -15.02
C GLU A 230 3.74 21.89 -14.78
N LEU A 231 3.14 21.00 -13.97
CA LEU A 231 3.72 19.68 -13.73
C LEU A 231 3.65 18.77 -14.97
N LYS A 232 2.58 18.87 -15.77
CA LYS A 232 2.48 18.13 -17.04
C LYS A 232 3.54 18.59 -18.04
N GLU A 233 3.76 19.89 -18.16
CA GLU A 233 4.80 20.49 -19.00
C GLU A 233 6.19 20.08 -18.54
N ARG A 234 6.50 20.23 -17.24
CA ARG A 234 7.79 19.80 -16.67
C ARG A 234 8.03 18.29 -16.82
N PHE A 235 6.98 17.46 -16.74
CA PHE A 235 7.07 16.01 -16.95
C PHE A 235 7.37 15.71 -18.43
N ALA A 236 6.59 16.27 -19.36
CA ALA A 236 6.77 16.07 -20.79
C ALA A 236 8.12 16.60 -21.32
N ALA A 237 8.67 17.66 -20.72
CA ALA A 237 9.97 18.22 -21.10
C ALA A 237 11.18 17.41 -20.61
N GLN A 238 11.02 16.53 -19.61
CA GLN A 238 12.11 15.78 -18.98
C GLN A 238 11.98 14.26 -19.17
N SER A 239 10.76 13.73 -19.30
CA SER A 239 10.51 12.28 -19.40
C SER A 239 10.75 11.78 -20.82
N GLN A 240 11.42 10.64 -20.93
CA GLN A 240 11.47 9.85 -22.17
C GLN A 240 10.14 9.14 -22.50
N CYS A 241 9.18 9.12 -21.56
CA CYS A 241 7.88 8.49 -21.75
C CYS A 241 6.95 9.40 -22.57
N LYS A 242 6.62 8.95 -23.78
CA LYS A 242 5.58 9.57 -24.60
C LYS A 242 4.21 9.16 -24.03
N ARG A 243 3.40 10.15 -23.64
CA ARG A 243 1.97 10.01 -23.33
C ARG A 243 1.15 10.62 -24.47
#